data_AF-A0AAJ1ZU94-F1
#
_entry.id   AF-A0AAJ1ZU94-F1
#
_cell.length_a   1.000
_cell.length_b   1.000
_cell.length_c   1.000
_cell.angle_alpha   90.00
_cell.angle_beta   90.00
_cell.angle_gamma   90.00
#
_symmetry.space_group_name_H-M   'P 1'
#
loop_
_entity.id
_entity.type
_entity.pdbx_description
1 polymer ?
#
loop_
_entity_poly.entity_id
_entity_poly.type
_entity_poly.pdbx_seq_one_letter_code
_entity_poly.pdbx_strand_id
1 'polypeptide(L)'
;MANKISPTRAKGARDSHPISLPLDGLSRWNDIKHFVPMSRESLRQRELSGRFPRRQYLTKRCAVWSNREIHQWFADPVNYRAETV
;
A
#
# COMPACT_ATOMS: atom_id res chain seq x y z
N MET A 1 -8.07 21.32 -27.80
CA MET A 1 -6.63 21.04 -27.67
C MET A 1 -6.30 20.75 -26.21
N ALA A 2 -5.81 19.53 -25.96
CA ALA A 2 -5.28 18.93 -24.71
C ALA A 2 -5.59 19.63 -23.36
N ASN A 3 -6.58 19.13 -22.63
CA ASN A 3 -6.77 19.41 -21.21
C ASN A 3 -5.70 18.65 -20.41
N LYS A 4 -4.73 19.40 -19.84
CA LYS A 4 -3.63 18.83 -19.05
C LYS A 4 -4.15 18.41 -17.67
N ILE A 5 -4.59 17.15 -17.55
CA ILE A 5 -4.87 16.54 -16.25
C ILE A 5 -3.55 16.39 -15.51
N SER A 6 -3.30 17.29 -14.57
CA SER A 6 -2.25 17.15 -13.57
C SER A 6 -2.88 16.49 -12.34
N PRO A 7 -2.52 15.26 -11.92
CA PRO A 7 -2.91 14.80 -10.60
C PRO A 7 -1.97 15.45 -9.59
N THR A 8 -2.31 16.67 -9.18
CA THR A 8 -1.74 17.31 -7.99
C THR A 8 -2.15 16.45 -6.80
N ARG A 9 -1.23 15.61 -6.34
CA ARG A 9 -1.37 14.78 -5.15
C ARG A 9 -1.66 15.68 -3.94
N ALA A 10 -2.92 15.70 -3.51
CA ALA A 10 -3.37 16.40 -2.32
C ALA A 10 -2.52 15.97 -1.12
N LYS A 11 -1.75 16.93 -0.61
CA LYS A 11 -0.99 16.84 0.64
C LYS A 11 -1.93 17.40 1.72
N GLY A 12 -2.46 16.52 2.57
CA GLY A 12 -3.09 16.89 3.83
C GLY A 12 -4.36 17.72 3.73
N ALA A 13 -5.48 17.08 3.42
CA ALA A 13 -6.72 17.46 4.09
C ALA A 13 -6.77 16.63 5.38
N ARG A 14 -7.02 17.28 6.51
CA ARG A 14 -7.40 16.61 7.76
C ARG A 14 -8.88 16.33 7.63
N ASP A 15 -9.21 15.39 6.78
CA ASP A 15 -10.50 14.74 6.84
C ASP A 15 -10.54 13.98 8.16
N SER A 16 -11.40 14.41 9.09
CA SER A 16 -11.79 13.63 10.28
C SER A 16 -12.62 12.41 9.90
N HIS A 17 -12.32 11.79 8.75
CA HIS A 17 -12.92 10.56 8.31
C HIS A 17 -12.13 9.42 8.96
N PRO A 18 -12.82 8.36 9.43
CA PRO A 18 -12.11 7.18 9.90
C PRO A 18 -11.15 6.73 8.79
N ILE A 19 -9.87 6.59 9.14
CA ILE A 19 -8.85 6.15 8.18
C ILE A 19 -9.29 4.75 7.72
N SER A 20 -9.76 4.65 6.48
CA SER A 20 -10.23 3.41 5.87
C SER A 20 -9.41 3.10 4.63
N LEU A 21 -8.89 1.88 4.53
CA LEU A 21 -8.17 1.43 3.34
C LEU A 21 -9.18 1.15 2.22
N PRO A 22 -9.06 1.77 1.02
CA PRO A 22 -9.94 1.49 -0.11
C PRO A 22 -9.86 0.01 -0.50
N LEU A 23 -10.91 -0.57 -1.09
CA LEU A 23 -10.91 -1.98 -1.50
C LEU A 23 -9.90 -2.28 -2.61
N ASP A 24 -9.81 -1.39 -3.59
CA ASP A 24 -8.93 -1.51 -4.76
C ASP A 24 -8.05 -0.25 -4.91
N GLY A 25 -7.05 -0.31 -5.80
CA GLY A 25 -6.10 0.75 -6.06
C GLY A 25 -4.74 0.55 -5.38
N LEU A 26 -3.96 1.63 -5.31
CA LEU A 26 -2.58 1.62 -4.83
C LEU A 26 -2.43 2.53 -3.62
N SER A 27 -1.92 1.99 -2.51
CA SER A 27 -1.62 2.75 -1.29
C SER A 27 -0.14 2.82 -0.98
N ARG A 28 0.31 3.91 -0.38
CA ARG A 28 1.71 4.07 0.07
C ARG A 28 1.86 3.61 1.50
N TRP A 29 3.11 3.45 1.94
CA TRP A 29 3.43 3.10 3.33
C TRP A 29 2.71 4.00 4.35
N ASN A 30 2.65 5.30 4.09
CA ASN A 30 2.04 6.25 5.02
C ASN A 30 0.53 6.07 5.20
N ASP A 31 -0.12 5.42 4.23
CA ASP A 31 -1.56 5.16 4.23
C ASP A 31 -1.83 3.82 4.95
N ILE A 32 -0.97 2.81 4.75
CA ILE A 32 -1.14 1.47 5.38
C ILE A 32 -0.56 1.34 6.80
N LYS A 33 0.44 2.17 7.18
CA LYS A 33 1.14 2.05 8.48
C LYS A 33 0.23 2.17 9.71
N HIS A 34 -0.95 2.76 9.55
CA HIS A 34 -1.91 2.93 10.63
C HIS A 34 -2.67 1.63 10.96
N PHE A 35 -2.74 0.71 10.00
CA PHE A 35 -3.42 -0.58 10.15
C PHE A 35 -2.45 -1.72 10.48
N VAL A 36 -1.17 -1.57 10.13
CA VAL A 36 -0.15 -2.60 10.33
C VAL A 36 0.54 -2.40 11.68
N PRO A 37 0.49 -3.35 12.62
CA PRO A 37 1.13 -3.23 13.94
C PRO A 37 2.65 -3.48 13.90
N MET A 38 3.29 -3.29 12.74
CA MET A 38 4.69 -3.60 12.50
C MET A 38 5.42 -2.44 11.85
N SER A 39 6.74 -2.38 12.05
CA SER A 39 7.58 -1.37 11.44
C SER A 39 7.74 -1.58 9.92
N ARG A 40 8.15 -0.53 9.21
CA ARG A 40 8.45 -0.60 7.79
C ARG A 40 9.54 -1.63 7.47
N GLU A 41 10.55 -1.74 8.33
CA GLU A 41 11.62 -2.72 8.15
C GLU A 41 11.11 -4.15 8.37
N SER A 42 10.24 -4.38 9.35
CA SER A 42 9.60 -5.69 9.56
C SER A 42 8.78 -6.13 8.34
N LEU A 43 8.06 -5.20 7.71
CA LEU A 43 7.38 -5.47 6.45
C LEU A 43 8.35 -5.78 5.32
N ARG A 44 9.45 -5.04 5.19
CA ARG A 44 10.48 -5.33 4.18
C ARG A 44 11.02 -6.75 4.33
N GLN A 45 11.29 -7.21 5.56
CA GLN A 45 11.73 -8.58 5.80
C GLN A 45 10.65 -9.60 5.42
N ARG A 46 9.38 -9.32 5.72
CA ARG A 46 8.26 -10.19 5.32
C ARG A 46 8.07 -10.23 3.80
N GLU A 47 8.20 -9.09 3.13
CA GLU A 47 8.15 -8.97 1.67
C GLU A 47 9.27 -9.82 1.03
N LEU A 48 10.50 -9.73 1.54
CA LEU A 48 11.62 -10.58 1.10
C LEU A 48 11.34 -12.08 1.33
N SER A 49 10.65 -12.43 2.41
CA SER A 49 10.23 -13.82 2.68
C SER A 49 8.99 -14.27 1.89
N GLY A 50 8.40 -13.40 1.07
CA GLY A 50 7.17 -13.67 0.30
C GLY A 50 5.89 -13.75 1.15
N ARG A 51 5.91 -13.24 2.38
CA ARG A 51 4.79 -13.25 3.34
C ARG A 51 4.06 -11.92 3.44
N PHE A 52 4.37 -11.00 2.53
CA PHE A 52 3.72 -9.70 2.42
C PHE A 52 3.62 -9.30 0.94
N PRO A 53 2.59 -8.54 0.54
CA PRO A 53 2.44 -8.09 -0.83
C PRO A 53 3.69 -7.39 -1.36
N ARG A 54 4.03 -7.66 -2.63
CA ARG A 54 5.19 -7.03 -3.26
C ARG A 54 4.92 -5.55 -3.54
N ARG A 55 5.90 -4.70 -3.25
CA ARG A 55 5.80 -3.27 -3.59
C ARG A 55 6.03 -3.05 -5.07
N GLN A 56 5.20 -2.21 -5.66
CA GLN A 56 5.37 -1.68 -7.00
C GLN A 56 5.98 -0.29 -6.92
N TYR A 57 6.81 0.07 -7.89
CA TYR A 57 7.45 1.39 -7.94
C TYR A 57 6.84 2.22 -9.06
N LEU A 58 6.08 3.25 -8.72
CA LEU A 58 5.60 4.23 -9.70
C LEU A 58 6.75 5.11 -10.22
N THR A 59 7.72 5.38 -9.34
CA THR A 59 8.98 6.07 -9.64
C THR A 59 10.08 5.51 -8.74
N LYS A 60 11.35 5.90 -8.97
CA LYS A 60 12.51 5.42 -8.18
C LYS A 60 12.35 5.51 -6.66
N ARG A 61 11.53 6.44 -6.15
CA ARG A 61 11.32 6.66 -4.70
C ARG A 61 9.90 6.36 -4.23
N CYS A 62 8.99 6.00 -5.13
CA CYS A 62 7.57 5.87 -4.83
C CYS A 62 7.14 4.41 -4.85
N ALA A 63 7.35 3.74 -3.72
CA ALA A 63 6.83 2.40 -3.46
C ALA A 63 5.35 2.47 -3.06
N VAL A 64 4.53 1.66 -3.72
CA VAL A 64 3.10 1.49 -3.49
C VAL A 64 2.77 0.01 -3.42
N TRP A 65 1.68 -0.33 -2.74
CA TRP A 65 1.14 -1.68 -2.65
C TRP A 65 -0.28 -1.72 -3.20
N SER A 66 -0.66 -2.85 -3.79
CA SER A 66 -2.03 -3.09 -4.19
C SER A 66 -2.92 -3.24 -2.96
N ASN A 67 -3.98 -2.44 -2.88
CA ASN A 67 -4.95 -2.51 -1.80
C ASN A 67 -5.59 -3.89 -1.72
N ARG A 68 -5.87 -4.49 -2.88
CA ARG A 68 -6.46 -5.82 -2.97
C ARG A 68 -5.58 -6.89 -2.31
N GLU A 69 -4.28 -6.86 -2.57
CA GLU A 69 -3.33 -7.78 -1.93
C GLU A 69 -3.16 -7.49 -0.44
N ILE A 70 -3.16 -6.21 -0.05
CA ILE A 70 -3.11 -5.81 1.35
C ILE A 70 -4.35 -6.31 2.11
N HIS A 71 -5.54 -6.23 1.51
CA HIS A 71 -6.78 -6.79 2.08
C HIS A 71 -6.71 -8.31 2.21
N GLN A 72 -6.19 -9.01 1.20
CA GLN A 72 -5.95 -10.47 1.29
C GLN A 72 -4.98 -10.82 2.42
N TRP A 73 -3.91 -10.04 2.56
CA TRP A 73 -2.97 -10.20 3.66
C TRP A 73 -3.60 -9.89 5.03
N PHE A 74 -4.47 -8.88 5.14
CA PHE A 74 -5.20 -8.61 6.38
C PHE A 74 -6.19 -9.71 6.75
N ALA A 75 -6.79 -10.36 5.76
CA ALA A 75 -7.69 -11.50 5.99
C ALA A 75 -6.94 -12.72 6.55
N ASP A 76 -5.72 -13.00 6.05
CA ASP A 76 -4.89 -14.08 6.56
C ASP A 76 -3.39 -13.74 6.51
N PRO A 77 -2.84 -13.04 7.52
CA PRO A 77 -1.45 -12.58 7.50
C PRO A 77 -0.44 -13.70 7.76
N VAL A 78 -0.89 -14.89 8.16
CA VAL A 78 -0.04 -16.05 8.47
C VAL A 78 0.13 -16.93 7.24
N ASN A 79 -0.96 -17.20 6.51
CA ASN A 79 -0.93 -18.05 5.32
C ASN A 79 -0.76 -17.28 4.02
N TYR A 80 -0.90 -15.95 4.02
CA TYR A 80 -0.70 -15.15 2.81
C TYR A 80 0.69 -15.40 2.18
N ARG A 81 0.68 -15.62 0.87
CA ARG A 81 1.88 -15.74 0.03
C ARG A 81 1.72 -14.83 -1.18
N ALA A 82 2.73 -14.00 -1.43
CA ALA A 82 2.76 -13.17 -2.62
C ALA A 82 2.99 -14.06 -3.85
N GLU A 83 2.13 -13.94 -4.85
CA GLU A 83 2.31 -14.61 -6.14
C GLU A 83 3.62 -14.10 -6.76
N THR A 84 4.57 -15.01 -6.95
CA THR A 84 5.85 -14.69 -7.60
C THR A 84 5.62 -14.76 -9.10
N VAL A 85 5.25 -13.64 -9.68
CA VAL A 85 5.33 -13.39 -11.13
C VAL A 85 6.78 -13.11 -11.52
#